data_AF-A0A8C3APD3-F1
#
_entry.id   AF-A0A8C3APD3-F1
#
_cell.length_a   1.000
_cell.length_b   1.000
_cell.length_c   1.000
_cell.angle_alpha   90.00
_cell.angle_beta   90.00
_cell.angle_gamma   90.00
#
_symmetry.space_group_name_H-M   'P 1'
#
loop_
_entity.id
_entity.type
_entity.pdbx_description
1 polymer ?
#
loop_
_entity_poly.entity_id
_entity_poly.type
_entity_poly.pdbx_seq_one_letter_code
_entity_poly.pdbx_strand_id
1 'polypeptide(L)'
;MEKMATQREQDAADYLKKHKIPELLENLTSMLFFYRPGQKKPREFLVEQLELLKISQQSNINGPSLFNKANLDAVFGILDPANQKHITFAQYKQGEHVIWTVYYRRRHRLWSRFWSRLWSRFWSRLWSSHG
;
A
#
# COMPACT_ATOMS: atom_id res chain seq x y z
N MET A 1 -7.75 -38.09 -7.20
CA MET A 1 -7.38 -36.82 -7.87
C MET A 1 -7.23 -35.65 -6.88
N GLU A 2 -7.99 -35.61 -5.78
CA GLU A 2 -7.95 -34.55 -4.75
C GLU A 2 -6.59 -34.35 -4.03
N LYS A 3 -5.82 -35.42 -3.80
CA LYS A 3 -4.46 -35.34 -3.23
C LYS A 3 -3.42 -34.63 -4.10
N MET A 4 -3.62 -34.57 -5.43
CA MET A 4 -2.67 -33.88 -6.34
C MET A 4 -2.97 -32.40 -6.50
N ALA A 5 -4.26 -32.00 -6.42
CA ALA A 5 -4.64 -30.59 -6.44
C ALA A 5 -4.09 -29.86 -5.20
N THR A 6 -4.19 -30.50 -4.03
CA THR A 6 -3.67 -29.98 -2.76
C THR A 6 -2.14 -29.85 -2.74
N GLN A 7 -1.41 -30.79 -3.33
CA GLN A 7 0.06 -30.67 -3.44
C GLN A 7 0.48 -29.48 -4.31
N ARG A 8 -0.16 -29.30 -5.47
CA ARG A 8 0.14 -28.15 -6.36
C ARG A 8 -0.18 -26.82 -5.70
N GLU A 9 -1.26 -26.75 -4.94
CA GLU A 9 -1.64 -25.57 -4.18
C GLU A 9 -0.63 -25.25 -3.07
N GLN A 10 -0.13 -26.27 -2.36
CA GLN A 10 0.92 -26.12 -1.36
C GLN A 10 2.24 -25.63 -1.98
N ASP A 11 2.68 -26.26 -3.07
CA ASP A 11 3.91 -25.87 -3.77
C ASP A 11 3.83 -24.41 -4.27
N ALA A 12 2.65 -23.98 -4.75
CA ALA A 12 2.42 -22.60 -5.16
C ALA A 12 2.45 -21.64 -3.96
N ALA A 13 1.82 -21.99 -2.84
CA ALA A 13 1.83 -21.17 -1.62
C ALA A 13 3.27 -21.01 -1.07
N ASP A 14 4.04 -22.09 -1.06
CA ASP A 14 5.43 -22.09 -0.62
C ASP A 14 6.31 -21.25 -1.53
N TYR A 15 6.11 -21.32 -2.84
CA TYR A 15 6.80 -20.45 -3.79
C TYR A 15 6.52 -18.96 -3.52
N LEU A 16 5.23 -18.59 -3.37
CA LEU A 16 4.84 -17.21 -3.11
C LEU A 16 5.45 -16.67 -1.81
N LYS A 17 5.46 -17.49 -0.75
CA LYS A 17 6.04 -17.13 0.54
C LYS A 17 7.55 -17.03 0.48
N LYS A 18 8.23 -18.02 -0.13
CA LYS A 18 9.69 -18.03 -0.29
C LYS A 18 10.19 -16.80 -1.04
N HIS A 19 9.45 -16.35 -2.04
CA HIS A 19 9.80 -15.19 -2.86
C HIS A 19 9.19 -13.87 -2.38
N LYS A 20 8.50 -13.86 -1.23
CA LYS A 20 7.87 -12.68 -0.63
C LYS A 20 6.97 -11.90 -1.61
N ILE A 21 6.26 -12.63 -2.46
CA ILE A 21 5.36 -12.06 -3.46
C ILE A 21 4.19 -11.28 -2.82
N PRO A 22 3.57 -11.75 -1.72
CA PRO A 22 2.54 -10.98 -1.03
C PRO A 22 3.04 -9.61 -0.55
N GLU A 23 4.22 -9.56 0.07
CA GLU A 23 4.84 -8.33 0.59
C GLU A 23 5.21 -7.37 -0.54
N LEU A 24 5.69 -7.91 -1.67
CA LEU A 24 5.94 -7.12 -2.88
C LEU A 24 4.66 -6.47 -3.40
N LEU A 25 3.56 -7.22 -3.48
CA LEU A 25 2.26 -6.70 -3.92
C LEU A 25 1.71 -5.66 -2.95
N GLU A 26 1.85 -5.87 -1.64
CA GLU A 26 1.45 -4.90 -0.62
C GLU A 26 2.23 -3.59 -0.76
N ASN A 27 3.54 -3.65 -0.99
CA ASN A 27 4.35 -2.45 -1.21
C ASN A 27 3.96 -1.73 -2.52
N LEU A 28 3.84 -2.45 -3.63
CA LEU A 28 3.46 -1.89 -4.93
C LEU A 28 2.08 -1.21 -4.89
N THR A 29 1.10 -1.87 -4.25
CA THR A 29 -0.24 -1.30 -4.10
C THR A 29 -0.22 -0.08 -3.17
N SER A 30 0.54 -0.13 -2.08
CA SER A 30 0.73 1.02 -1.19
C SER A 30 1.37 2.21 -1.91
N MET A 31 2.39 1.97 -2.74
CA MET A 31 2.99 2.99 -3.62
C MET A 31 1.97 3.59 -4.59
N LEU A 32 1.14 2.75 -5.22
CA LEU A 32 0.10 3.22 -6.13
C LEU A 32 -0.90 4.16 -5.44
N PHE A 33 -1.32 3.82 -4.22
CA PHE A 33 -2.24 4.66 -3.44
C PHE A 33 -1.60 5.94 -2.91
N PHE A 34 -0.33 5.87 -2.50
CA PHE A 34 0.40 7.00 -1.97
C PHE A 34 0.70 8.04 -3.05
N TYR A 35 1.37 7.61 -4.13
CA TYR A 35 1.78 8.52 -5.19
C TYR A 35 0.61 8.95 -6.08
N ARG A 36 -0.46 8.15 -6.14
CA ARG A 36 -1.65 8.36 -6.98
C ARG A 36 -1.25 8.94 -8.33
N PRO A 37 -0.71 8.13 -9.26
CA PRO A 37 -0.19 8.62 -10.52
C PRO A 37 -1.32 9.30 -11.30
N GLY A 38 -1.42 10.63 -11.18
CA GLY A 38 -2.54 11.42 -11.71
C GLY A 38 -2.47 11.60 -13.21
N GLN A 39 -1.28 11.40 -13.80
CA GLN A 39 -0.99 11.59 -15.22
C GLN A 39 -0.47 10.31 -15.91
N LYS A 40 0.06 9.34 -15.16
CA LYS A 40 0.55 8.04 -15.67
C LYS A 40 -0.51 6.96 -15.45
N LYS A 41 -0.67 6.01 -16.38
CA LYS A 41 -1.58 4.88 -16.15
C LYS A 41 -1.03 4.01 -15.00
N PRO A 42 -1.89 3.48 -14.09
CA PRO A 42 -1.46 2.65 -12.97
C PRO A 42 -0.52 1.50 -13.35
N ARG A 43 -0.78 0.85 -14.50
CA ARG A 43 0.04 -0.23 -15.01
C ARG A 43 1.46 0.22 -15.35
N GLU A 44 1.62 1.35 -16.03
CA GLU A 44 2.93 1.88 -16.44
C GLU A 44 3.77 2.25 -15.22
N PHE A 45 3.15 2.87 -14.22
CA PHE A 45 3.79 3.14 -12.93
C PHE A 45 4.31 1.85 -12.27
N LEU A 46 3.49 0.80 -12.22
CA LEU A 46 3.89 -0.47 -11.60
C LEU A 46 5.03 -1.17 -12.36
N VAL A 47 5.03 -1.10 -13.70
CA VAL A 47 6.14 -1.64 -14.52
C VAL A 47 7.44 -0.93 -14.18
N GLU A 48 7.42 0.40 -14.11
CA GLU A 48 8.60 1.21 -13.77
C GLU A 48 9.14 0.89 -12.37
N GLN A 49 8.25 0.69 -11.37
CA GLN A 49 8.69 0.26 -10.04
C GLN A 49 9.34 -1.14 -10.06
N LEU A 50 8.79 -2.08 -10.84
CA LEU A 50 9.36 -3.42 -10.96
C LEU A 50 10.71 -3.42 -11.70
N GLU A 51 10.88 -2.57 -12.70
CA GLU A 51 12.16 -2.38 -13.41
C GLU A 51 13.23 -1.82 -12.47
N LEU A 52 12.90 -0.79 -11.69
CA LEU A 52 13.79 -0.24 -10.67
C LEU A 52 14.16 -1.30 -9.61
N LEU A 53 13.20 -2.12 -9.19
CA LEU A 53 13.46 -3.21 -8.25
C LEU A 53 14.43 -4.25 -8.85
N LYS A 54 14.25 -4.63 -10.11
CA LYS A 54 15.15 -5.57 -10.80
C LYS A 54 16.58 -5.03 -10.88
N ILE A 55 16.74 -3.74 -11.22
CA ILE A 55 18.05 -3.08 -11.24
C ILE A 55 18.67 -3.05 -9.84
N SER A 56 17.89 -2.73 -8.80
CA SER A 56 18.36 -2.69 -7.41
C SER A 56 18.78 -4.06 -6.85
N GLN A 57 18.30 -5.17 -7.42
CA GLN A 57 18.77 -6.50 -7.04
C GLN A 57 20.15 -6.81 -7.62
N GLN A 58 20.49 -6.19 -8.77
CA GLN A 58 21.73 -6.44 -9.51
C GLN A 58 22.81 -5.38 -9.22
N SER A 59 22.41 -4.26 -8.65
CA SER A 59 23.26 -3.11 -8.34
C SER A 59 23.14 -2.78 -6.84
N ASN A 60 24.16 -2.16 -6.25
CA ASN A 60 24.11 -1.74 -4.84
C ASN A 60 23.27 -0.45 -4.64
N ILE A 61 22.23 -0.26 -5.46
CA ILE A 61 21.35 0.92 -5.47
C ILE A 61 20.09 0.58 -4.69
N ASN A 62 19.59 1.53 -3.91
CA ASN A 62 18.35 1.36 -3.16
C ASN A 62 17.15 1.15 -4.11
N GLY A 63 16.39 0.09 -3.86
CA GLY A 63 15.15 -0.18 -4.58
C GLY A 63 14.04 0.82 -4.27
N PRO A 64 12.93 0.77 -5.03
CA PRO A 64 11.78 1.63 -4.81
C PRO A 64 11.16 1.40 -3.43
N SER A 65 10.97 2.49 -2.68
CA SER A 65 10.45 2.46 -1.32
C SER A 65 9.56 3.68 -1.06
N LEU A 66 8.46 3.47 -0.32
CA LEU A 66 7.61 4.53 0.23
C LEU A 66 8.34 5.41 1.25
N PHE A 67 9.27 4.80 1.98
CA PHE A 67 10.07 5.45 3.01
C PHE A 67 11.35 5.99 2.37
N ASN A 68 11.24 7.18 1.80
CA ASN A 68 12.41 7.97 1.42
C ASN A 68 12.87 8.83 2.61
N LYS A 69 14.07 9.41 2.50
CA LYS A 69 14.66 10.24 3.55
C LYS A 69 13.72 11.35 4.01
N ALA A 70 13.09 12.09 3.09
CA ALA A 70 12.19 13.19 3.43
C ALA A 70 10.95 12.74 4.22
N ASN A 71 10.34 11.63 3.82
CA ASN A 71 9.18 11.06 4.52
C ASN A 71 9.57 10.51 5.89
N LEU A 72 10.76 9.91 6.01
CA LEU A 72 11.30 9.44 7.28
C LEU A 72 11.59 10.62 8.21
N ASP A 73 12.24 11.68 7.73
CA ASP A 73 12.50 12.89 8.51
C ASP A 73 11.19 13.50 9.04
N ALA A 74 10.13 13.51 8.22
CA ALA A 74 8.80 13.95 8.65
C ALA A 74 8.19 13.04 9.73
N VAL A 75 8.30 11.71 9.58
CA VAL A 75 7.82 10.75 10.61
C VAL A 75 8.61 10.92 11.91
N PHE A 76 9.93 11.06 11.83
CA PHE A 76 10.77 11.33 13.00
C PHE A 76 10.41 12.66 13.66
N GLY A 77 10.16 13.73 12.90
CA GLY A 77 9.69 14.99 13.47
C GLY A 77 8.33 14.90 14.18
N ILE A 78 7.44 14.00 13.74
CA ILE A 78 6.17 13.73 14.44
C ILE A 78 6.39 12.95 15.74
N LEU A 79 7.31 12.00 15.73
CA LEU A 79 7.57 11.11 16.88
C LEU A 79 8.52 11.73 17.93
N ASP A 80 9.42 12.62 17.49
CA ASP A 80 10.40 13.33 18.30
C ASP A 80 10.34 14.84 18.04
N PRO A 81 9.28 15.52 18.49
CA PRO A 81 9.14 16.97 18.29
C PRO A 81 10.20 17.79 19.04
N ALA A 82 10.86 17.19 20.03
CA ALA A 82 11.94 17.81 20.80
C ALA A 82 13.33 17.61 20.15
N ASN A 83 13.42 16.89 19.02
CA ASN A 83 14.65 16.57 18.30
C ASN A 83 15.76 15.98 19.20
N GLN A 84 15.36 15.14 20.15
CA GLN A 84 16.24 14.47 21.11
C GLN A 84 17.00 13.29 20.48
N LYS A 85 16.71 12.95 19.22
CA LYS A 85 17.27 11.83 18.43
C LYS A 85 16.97 10.46 19.04
N HIS A 86 16.02 10.38 19.96
CA HIS A 86 15.51 9.15 20.54
C HIS A 86 14.04 9.37 20.92
N ILE A 87 13.28 8.28 20.93
CA ILE A 87 11.88 8.28 21.35
C ILE A 87 11.71 7.33 22.52
N THR A 88 11.01 7.79 23.55
CA THR A 88 10.56 6.94 24.65
C THR A 88 9.40 6.06 24.19
N PHE A 89 9.17 4.94 24.88
CA PHE A 89 8.05 4.05 24.58
C PHE A 89 6.69 4.76 24.66
N ALA A 90 6.54 5.71 25.59
CA ALA A 90 5.34 6.53 25.71
C ALA A 90 5.11 7.42 24.47
N GLN A 91 6.15 8.09 23.98
CA GLN A 91 6.10 8.89 22.75
C GLN A 91 5.79 8.03 21.52
N TYR A 92 6.38 6.85 21.41
CA TYR A 92 6.05 5.89 20.36
C TYR A 92 4.57 5.50 20.38
N LYS A 93 4.02 5.13 21.53
CA LYS A 93 2.61 4.75 21.68
C LYS A 93 1.66 5.90 21.33
N GLN A 94 2.04 7.12 21.67
CA GLN A 94 1.27 8.31 21.34
C GLN A 94 1.31 8.60 19.84
N GLY A 95 2.48 8.46 19.21
CA GLY A 95 2.66 8.56 17.77
C GLY A 95 1.86 7.51 17.00
N GLU A 96 1.87 6.25 17.47
CA GLU A 96 1.04 5.15 16.94
C GLU A 96 -0.43 5.55 16.92
N HIS A 97 -0.96 6.07 18.04
CA HIS A 97 -2.35 6.51 18.16
C HIS A 97 -2.70 7.68 17.20
N VAL A 98 -1.82 8.68 17.08
CA VAL A 98 -2.01 9.81 16.16
C VAL A 98 -2.02 9.36 14.70
N ILE A 99 -1.06 8.52 14.31
CA ILE A 99 -0.97 7.97 12.94
C ILE A 99 -2.20 7.12 12.64
N TRP A 100 -2.63 6.27 13.57
CA TRP A 100 -3.85 5.47 13.44
C TRP A 100 -5.08 6.33 13.22
N THR A 101 -5.26 7.38 14.02
CA THR A 101 -6.39 8.30 13.93
C THR A 101 -6.45 9.00 12.56
N VAL A 102 -5.30 9.46 12.06
CA VAL A 102 -5.19 10.10 10.74
C VAL A 102 -5.46 9.12 9.60
N TYR A 103 -4.88 7.91 9.68
CA TYR A 103 -5.03 6.87 8.67
C TYR A 103 -6.49 6.39 8.55
N TYR A 104 -7.14 6.07 9.67
CA TYR A 104 -8.53 5.61 9.70
C TYR A 104 -9.48 6.69 9.18
N ARG A 105 -9.28 7.95 9.57
CA ARG A 105 -10.11 9.08 9.13
C ARG A 105 -10.01 9.36 7.63
N ARG A 106 -8.86 9.07 7.00
CA ARG A 106 -8.68 9.18 5.53
C ARG A 106 -9.26 7.97 4.80
N ARG A 107 -9.03 6.75 5.30
CA ARG A 107 -9.55 5.51 4.70
C ARG A 107 -11.08 5.45 4.74
N HIS A 108 -11.71 5.84 5.84
CA HIS A 108 -13.18 5.89 5.97
C HIS A 108 -13.82 6.90 5.02
N ARG A 109 -13.23 8.10 4.87
CA ARG A 109 -13.72 9.11 3.90
C ARG A 109 -13.57 8.68 2.44
N LEU A 110 -12.51 7.93 2.12
CA LEU A 110 -12.30 7.39 0.77
C LEU A 110 -13.27 6.24 0.49
N TRP A 111 -13.47 5.33 1.44
CA TRP A 111 -14.41 4.22 1.31
C TRP A 111 -15.86 4.69 1.24
N SER A 112 -16.28 5.67 2.04
CA SER A 112 -17.65 6.20 1.97
C SER A 112 -17.93 6.90 0.64
N ARG A 113 -16.97 7.67 0.11
CA ARG A 113 -17.13 8.35 -1.19
C ARG A 113 -17.06 7.38 -2.37
N PHE A 114 -16.24 6.34 -2.27
CA PHE A 114 -16.16 5.28 -3.26
C PHE A 114 -17.47 4.48 -3.32
N TRP A 115 -17.97 4.01 -2.18
CA TRP A 115 -19.25 3.29 -2.10
C TRP A 115 -20.45 4.16 -2.44
N SER A 116 -20.47 5.43 -2.03
CA SER A 116 -21.53 6.36 -2.43
C SER A 116 -21.58 6.56 -3.95
N ARG A 117 -20.42 6.67 -4.62
CA ARG A 117 -20.37 6.78 -6.10
C ARG A 117 -20.72 5.47 -6.79
N LEU A 118 -20.29 4.33 -6.24
CA LEU A 118 -20.60 3.02 -6.78
C LEU A 118 -22.10 2.71 -6.65
N TRP A 119 -22.68 3.00 -5.48
CA TRP A 119 -24.09 2.83 -5.16
C TRP A 119 -24.97 3.78 -5.98
N SER A 120 -24.56 5.04 -6.15
CA SER A 120 -25.25 6.00 -7.00
C SER A 120 -25.28 5.54 -8.47
N ARG A 121 -24.15 5.06 -9.02
CA ARG A 121 -24.12 4.54 -10.40
C ARG A 121 -24.90 3.24 -10.58
N PHE A 122 -24.94 2.40 -9.55
CA PHE A 122 -25.73 1.18 -9.54
C PHE A 122 -27.23 1.49 -9.57
N TRP A 123 -27.71 2.41 -8.71
CA TRP A 123 -29.11 2.84 -8.69
C TRP A 123 -29.53 3.62 -9.94
N SER A 124 -28.67 4.48 -10.50
CA SER A 124 -28.98 5.18 -11.75
C SER A 124 -29.16 4.23 -12.93
N ARG A 125 -28.42 3.12 -12.99
CA ARG A 125 -28.60 2.09 -14.03
C ARG A 125 -29.85 1.25 -13.83
N LEU A 126 -30.24 1.02 -12.58
CA LEU A 126 -31.44 0.24 -12.26
C LEU A 126 -32.73 0.98 -12.63
N TRP A 127 -32.76 2.30 -12.43
CA TRP A 127 -33.94 3.13 -12.70
C TRP A 127 -34.08 3.53 -14.19
N SER A 128 -32.99 3.59 -14.95
CA SER A 128 -33.03 3.87 -16.40
C SER A 128 -33.42 2.66 -17.26
N SER A 129 -33.70 1.50 -16.68
CA SER A 129 -34.09 0.27 -17.41
C SER A 129 -35.61 -0.05 -17.32
N HIS A 130 -36.40 0.82 -16.69
CA HIS A 130 -37.86 0.66 -16.52
C HIS A 130 -38.66 1.88 -17.04
N GLY A 131 -38.13 2.58 -18.05
CA GLY A 131 -38.82 3.68 -18.74
C GLY A 131 -38.77 3.48 -20.24
#